data_AF-A0A0P7I207-F1
#
_entry.id   AF-A0A0P7I207-F1
#
_cell.length_a   1.000
_cell.length_b   1.000
_cell.length_c   1.000
_cell.angle_alpha   90.00
_cell.angle_beta   90.00
_cell.angle_gamma   90.00
#
_symmetry.space_group_name_H-M   'P 1'
#
loop_
_entity.id
_entity.type
_entity.pdbx_description
1 polymer ?
#
loop_
_entity_poly.entity_id
_entity_poly.type
_entity_poly.pdbx_seq_one_letter_code
_entity_poly.pdbx_strand_id
1 'polypeptide(L)' 'MVISTLVVGTFVADLFEFEARQVEARNNLDIEKPKGAITASLLALLYALYISLFWVIKGPWEAIV' A
#
# COMPACT_ATOMS: atom_id res chain seq x y z
N MET A 1 1.67 -14.90 -0.71
CA MET A 1 0.74 -14.70 0.43
C MET A 1 0.94 -13.34 1.08
N VAL A 2 2.17 -12.95 1.46
CA VAL A 2 2.43 -11.65 2.13
C VAL A 2 1.97 -10.43 1.31
N ILE A 3 2.33 -10.33 0.02
CA ILE A 3 1.93 -9.19 -0.82
C ILE A 3 0.40 -9.09 -0.95
N SER A 4 -0.29 -10.22 -1.06
CA SER A 4 -1.75 -10.26 -1.13
C SER A 4 -2.39 -9.71 0.15
N THR A 5 -1.85 -10.06 1.32
CA THR A 5 -2.31 -9.51 2.61
C THR A 5 -2.09 -8.00 2.68
N LEU A 6 -0.95 -7.48 2.21
CA LEU A 6 -0.68 -6.04 2.19
C LEU A 6 -1.63 -5.29 1.25
N VAL A 7 -1.92 -5.85 0.07
CA VAL A 7 -2.86 -5.26 -0.89
C VAL A 7 -4.28 -5.24 -0.32
N VAL A 8 -4.74 -6.36 0.26
CA VAL A 8 -6.06 -6.42 0.91
C VAL A 8 -6.14 -5.44 2.09
N GLY A 9 -5.08 -5.35 2.91
CA GLY A 9 -5.02 -4.39 4.01
C GLY A 9 -5.07 -2.94 3.53
N THR A 10 -4.38 -2.62 2.43
CA THR A 10 -4.44 -1.29 1.80
C THR A 10 -5.84 -0.98 1.30
N PHE A 11 -6.48 -1.94 0.61
CA PHE A 11 -7.86 -1.79 0.14
C PHE A 11 -8.85 -1.55 1.29
N VAL A 12 -8.70 -2.28 2.39
CA VAL A 12 -9.53 -2.08 3.59
C VAL A 12 -9.28 -0.70 4.20
N ALA A 13 -8.02 -0.24 4.26
CA ALA A 13 -7.69 1.11 4.74
C ALA A 13 -8.32 2.21 3.86
N ASP A 14 -8.34 2.03 2.54
CA ASP A 14 -9.00 2.96 1.61
C ASP A 14 -10.50 3.10 1.90
N LEU A 15 -11.19 1.99 2.20
CA LEU A 15 -12.61 2.01 2.54
C LEU A 15 -12.88 2.81 3.82
N PHE A 16 -12.08 2.59 4.87
CA PHE A 16 -12.25 3.31 6.13
C PHE A 16 -11.90 4.80 6.02
N GLU A 17 -10.85 5.13 5.27
CA GLU A 17 -10.48 6.52 4.99
C GLU A 17 -11.59 7.24 4.21
N PHE A 18 -12.22 6.57 3.24
CA PHE A 18 -13.36 7.13 2.50
C PHE A 18 -14.54 7.43 3.43
N GLU A 19 -14.94 6.45 4.26
CA GLU A 19 -16.04 6.65 5.21
C GLU A 19 -15.73 7.74 6.25
N ALA A 20 -14.48 7.82 6.74
CA ALA A 20 -14.05 8.86 7.67
C ALA A 20 -14.22 10.26 7.06
N ARG A 21 -13.84 10.46 5.80
CA ARG A 21 -13.98 11.75 5.11
C ARG A 21 -15.43 12.14 4.87
N GLN A 22 -16.29 11.16 4.60
CA GLN A 22 -17.72 11.41 4.49
C GLN A 22 -18.29 11.88 5.83
N VAL A 23 -17.79 11.34 6.95
CA VAL A 23 -18.13 11.82 8.30
C VAL A 23 -17.59 13.23 8.55
N GLU A 24 -16.34 13.52 8.18
CA GLU A 24 -15.75 14.86 8.29
C GLU A 24 -16.56 15.90 7.51
N ALA A 25 -16.89 15.60 6.25
CA ALA A 25 -17.67 16.47 5.37
C ALA A 25 -19.07 16.77 5.91
N ARG A 26 -19.72 15.78 6.54
CA ARG A 26 -21.07 15.95 7.13
C ARG A 26 -21.06 16.78 8.41
N ASN A 27 -19.94 16.78 9.13
CA ASN A 27 -19.80 17.48 10.41
C ASN A 27 -19.14 18.86 10.26
N ASN A 28 -18.92 19.36 9.03
CA ASN A 28 -18.20 20.60 8.75
C ASN A 28 -16.80 20.63 9.39
N LEU A 29 -16.13 19.47 9.45
CA LEU A 29 -14.73 19.37 9.84
C LEU A 29 -13.85 19.58 8.61
N ASP A 30 -12.62 20.05 8.83
CA ASP A 30 -11.62 20.11 7.76
C ASP A 30 -11.28 18.69 7.29
N ILE A 31 -11.28 18.48 5.97
CA ILE A 31 -11.01 17.18 5.38
C ILE A 31 -9.53 16.85 5.53
N GLU A 32 -9.22 15.78 6.26
CA GLU A 32 -7.85 15.34 6.46
C GLU A 32 -7.33 14.51 5.27
N LYS A 33 -6.00 14.53 5.10
CA LYS A 33 -5.30 13.67 4.13
C LYS A 33 -5.38 12.21 4.61
N PRO A 34 -5.43 11.22 3.69
CA PRO A 34 -5.67 9.83 4.06
C PRO A 34 -4.37 9.15 4.45
N LYS A 35 -3.86 9.49 5.64
CA LYS A 35 -2.53 9.09 6.10
C LYS A 35 -2.42 7.58 6.24
N GLY A 36 -3.51 6.90 6.64
CA GLY A 36 -3.57 5.45 6.79
C GLY A 36 -3.41 4.74 5.45
N ALA A 37 -4.26 5.08 4.48
CA ALA A 37 -4.18 4.56 3.12
C ALA A 37 -2.84 4.84 2.43
N ILE A 38 -2.29 6.05 2.58
CA ILE A 38 -0.98 6.41 2.01
C ILE A 38 0.13 5.54 2.62
N THR A 39 0.11 5.34 3.94
CA THR A 39 1.15 4.55 4.61
C THR A 39 1.04 3.07 4.21
N ALA A 40 -0.18 2.52 4.16
CA ALA A 40 -0.42 1.14 3.75
C ALA A 40 -0.01 0.89 2.29
N SER A 41 -0.39 1.79 1.38
CA SER A 41 -0.02 1.69 -0.04
C SER A 41 1.48 1.83 -0.26
N LEU A 42 2.16 2.73 0.47
CA LEU A 42 3.62 2.86 0.41
C LEU A 42 4.30 1.57 0.86
N LEU A 43 3.86 0.96 1.97
CA LEU A 43 4.40 -0.31 2.45
C LEU A 43 4.19 -1.44 1.43
N ALA A 44 2.98 -1.54 0.86
CA ALA A 44 2.67 -2.54 -0.16
C ALA A 44 3.54 -2.36 -1.41
N LEU A 45 3.76 -1.11 -1.85
CA LEU A 45 4.59 -0.78 -3.00
C LEU A 45 6.06 -1.13 -2.74
N LEU A 46 6.61 -0.78 -1.58
CA LEU A 46 7.99 -1.15 -1.22
C LEU A 46 8.18 -2.66 -1.21
N TYR A 47 7.20 -3.40 -0.70
CA TYR A 47 7.27 -4.87 -0.69
C TYR A 47 7.17 -5.47 -2.10
N ALA A 48 6.32 -4.90 -2.97
CA ALA A 48 6.25 -5.29 -4.37
C ALA A 48 7.57 -5.01 -5.12
N LEU A 49 8.18 -3.85 -4.88
CA LEU A 49 9.49 -3.50 -5.43
C LEU A 49 10.59 -4.46 -4.95
N TYR A 50 10.59 -4.79 -3.65
CA TYR A 50 11.51 -5.78 -3.10
C TYR A 50 11.41 -7.11 -3.87
N ILE A 51 10.21 -7.68 -3.99
CA ILE A 51 10.01 -8.95 -4.72
C ILE A 51 10.47 -8.81 -6.18
N SER A 52 10.06 -7.73 -6.84
CA SER A 52 10.34 -7.50 -8.26
C SER A 52 11.84 -7.34 -8.52
N LEU A 53 12.56 -6.62 -7.66
CA LEU A 53 14.00 -6.41 -7.76
C LEU A 53 14.77 -7.73 -7.73
N PHE A 54 14.47 -8.60 -6.77
CA PHE A 54 15.13 -9.91 -6.66
C PHE A 54 14.75 -10.85 -7.80
N TRP A 55 13.52 -10.76 -8.32
CA TRP A 55 13.14 -11.52 -9.51
C TRP A 55 13.94 -11.09 -10.75
N VAL A 56 14.14 -9.78 -10.96
CA VAL A 56 14.94 -9.25 -12.08
C VAL A 56 16.42 -9.61 -11.95
N ILE A 57 16.99 -9.51 -10.75
CA ILE A 57 18.42 -9.75 -10.51
C ILE A 57 18.79 -11.24 -10.60
N LYS A 58 17.84 -12.14 -10.29
CA LYS A 58 18.08 -13.59 -10.20
C LYS A 58 18.80 -14.16 -11.42
N GLY A 59 18.33 -13.87 -12.64
CA GLY A 59 18.91 -14.42 -13.87
C GLY A 59 20.37 -14.00 -14.10
N PRO A 60 20.68 -12.69 -14.13
CA PRO A 60 22.06 -12.22 -14.22
C PRO A 60 22.99 -12.74 -13.12
N TRP A 61 22.47 -12.92 -11.90
CA TRP A 61 23.24 -13.42 -10.77
C TRP A 61 23.63 -14.90 -10.93
N GLU A 62 22.68 -15.75 -11.32
CA GLU A 62 22.90 -17.19 -11.58
C GLU A 62 23.85 -17.44 -12.78
N ALA A 63 24.08 -16.45 -13.64
CA ALA A 63 25.02 -16.57 -14.74
C ALA A 63 26.49 -16.34 -14.33
N ILE A 64 26.72 -15.72 -13.17
CA ILE A 64 28.06 -15.29 -12.71
C ILE A 64 28.54 -16.15 -11.53
N VAL A 65 27.63 -16.54 -10.64
CA VAL A 65 27.91 -17.35 -9.43
C VAL A 65 27.33 -18.74 -9.60
#